data_AF-A0A6P0NF86-F1
#
_entry.id   AF-A0A6P0NF86-F1
#
_cell.length_a   1.000
_cell.length_b   1.000
_cell.length_c   1.000
_cell.angle_alpha   90.00
_cell.angle_beta   90.00
_cell.angle_gamma   90.00
#
_symmetry.space_group_name_H-M   'P 1'
#
loop_
_entity.id
_entity.type
_entity.pdbx_description
1 polymer ?
#
loop_
_entity_poly.entity_id
_entity_poly.type
_entity_poly.pdbx_seq_one_letter_code
_entity_poly.pdbx_strand_id
1 'polypeptide(L)'
;MNTLPINIPPSLRVTDEQFEQLASANRDLRLERSATGKVIVMPPTGGNTGKRNIDIEGQLWLWNRQTKLGVTFNSSTAFRLPNGAIRSPDAAWVSQKRWNALTPEQQESFPPLCPDFVLELRS
;
A
#
# COMPACT_ATOMS: atom_id res chain seq x y z
N MET A 1 -27.51 -15.13 -19.45
CA MET A 1 -26.06 -15.40 -19.51
C MET A 1 -25.71 -16.26 -18.29
N ASN A 2 -25.22 -17.48 -18.49
CA ASN A 2 -24.71 -18.28 -17.37
C ASN A 2 -23.28 -17.81 -17.07
N THR A 3 -23.04 -17.34 -15.85
CA THR A 3 -21.69 -17.05 -15.37
C THR A 3 -21.10 -18.34 -14.79
N LEU A 4 -19.93 -18.73 -15.28
CA LEU A 4 -19.16 -19.83 -14.70
C LEU A 4 -18.04 -19.23 -13.85
N PRO A 5 -17.84 -19.68 -12.60
CA PRO A 5 -16.77 -19.16 -11.76
C PRO A 5 -15.41 -19.62 -12.29
N ILE A 6 -14.41 -18.72 -12.24
CA ILE A 6 -13.01 -19.07 -12.50
C ILE A 6 -12.34 -19.51 -11.19
N ASN A 7 -11.73 -20.70 -11.19
CA ASN A 7 -10.95 -21.17 -10.06
C ASN A 7 -9.49 -20.75 -10.24
N ILE A 8 -8.96 -19.98 -9.28
CA ILE A 8 -7.56 -19.56 -9.30
C ILE A 8 -6.71 -20.65 -8.62
N PRO A 9 -5.72 -21.26 -9.32
CA PRO A 9 -4.85 -22.26 -8.73
C PRO A 9 -4.07 -21.70 -7.52
N PRO A 10 -3.94 -22.43 -6.39
CA PRO A 10 -3.14 -21.98 -5.25
C PRO A 10 -1.65 -21.79 -5.56
N SER A 11 -1.17 -22.37 -6.66
CA SER A 11 0.19 -22.23 -7.18
C SER A 11 0.39 -20.99 -8.05
N LEU A 12 -0.67 -20.30 -8.49
CA LEU A 12 -0.54 -19.10 -9.31
C LEU A 12 0.26 -18.04 -8.57
N ARG A 13 1.30 -17.53 -9.23
CA ARG A 13 2.12 -16.40 -8.79
C ARG A 13 2.03 -15.31 -9.84
N VAL A 14 1.78 -14.10 -9.37
CA VAL A 14 1.70 -12.88 -10.17
C VAL A 14 3.06 -12.20 -10.11
N THR A 15 3.58 -11.73 -11.25
CA THR A 15 4.82 -10.92 -11.30
C THR A 15 4.54 -9.48 -10.86
N ASP A 16 5.57 -8.65 -10.73
CA ASP A 16 5.36 -7.23 -10.41
C ASP A 16 4.60 -6.50 -11.54
N GLU A 17 4.96 -6.76 -12.79
CA GLU A 17 4.33 -6.14 -13.96
C GLU A 17 2.86 -6.57 -14.10
N GLN A 18 2.58 -7.85 -13.88
CA GLN A 18 1.21 -8.36 -13.88
C GLN A 18 0.39 -7.75 -12.74
N PHE A 19 1.01 -7.53 -11.57
CA PHE A 19 0.32 -6.90 -10.45
C PHE A 19 0.01 -5.43 -10.72
N GLU A 20 0.92 -4.68 -11.33
CA GLU A 20 0.65 -3.29 -11.74
C GLU A 20 -0.53 -3.21 -12.71
N GLN A 21 -0.60 -4.12 -13.68
CA GLN A 21 -1.74 -4.21 -14.60
C GLN A 21 -3.04 -4.54 -13.86
N LEU A 22 -3.01 -5.51 -12.93
CA LEU A 22 -4.17 -5.85 -12.10
C LEU A 22 -4.63 -4.68 -11.23
N ALA A 23 -3.71 -4.00 -10.55
CA ALA A 23 -4.02 -2.84 -9.73
C ALA A 23 -4.60 -1.69 -10.56
N SER A 24 -4.03 -1.42 -11.73
CA SER A 24 -4.55 -0.39 -12.64
C SER A 24 -5.93 -0.75 -13.21
N ALA A 25 -6.21 -2.02 -13.48
CA ALA A 25 -7.50 -2.47 -13.98
C ALA A 25 -8.60 -2.52 -12.90
N ASN A 26 -8.22 -2.58 -11.63
CA ASN A 26 -9.12 -2.72 -10.49
C ASN A 26 -8.92 -1.59 -9.48
N ARG A 27 -9.01 -0.33 -9.92
CA ARG A 27 -8.72 0.86 -9.09
C ARG A 27 -9.59 0.98 -7.84
N ASP A 28 -10.77 0.35 -7.84
CA ASP A 28 -11.69 0.35 -6.70
C ASP A 28 -11.32 -0.71 -5.65
N LEU A 29 -10.36 -1.60 -5.94
CA LEU A 29 -9.86 -2.60 -5.01
C LEU A 29 -8.52 -2.18 -4.41
N ARG A 30 -8.39 -2.29 -3.08
CA ARG A 30 -7.09 -2.21 -2.40
C ARG A 30 -6.38 -3.55 -2.54
N LEU A 31 -5.52 -3.67 -3.56
CA LEU A 31 -4.74 -4.87 -3.84
C LEU A 31 -3.34 -4.77 -3.23
N GLU A 32 -2.82 -5.92 -2.78
CA GLU A 32 -1.44 -6.11 -2.37
C GLU A 32 -0.85 -7.37 -3.03
N ARG A 33 0.48 -7.47 -3.04
CA ARG A 33 1.22 -8.63 -3.57
C ARG A 33 2.23 -9.15 -2.57
N SER A 34 2.10 -10.38 -2.09
CA SER A 34 3.12 -10.98 -1.21
C SER A 34 4.49 -11.13 -1.88
N ALA A 35 5.54 -11.26 -1.08
CA ALA A 35 6.89 -11.57 -1.57
C ALA A 35 6.93 -12.83 -2.44
N THR A 36 6.02 -13.78 -2.19
CA THR A 36 5.90 -15.00 -2.99
C THR A 36 5.12 -14.85 -4.29
N GLY A 37 4.45 -13.71 -4.54
CA GLY A 37 3.64 -13.45 -5.73
C GLY A 37 2.13 -13.74 -5.58
N LYS A 38 1.63 -14.04 -4.39
CA LYS A 38 0.17 -14.11 -4.13
C LYS A 38 -0.44 -12.71 -4.11
N VAL A 39 -1.57 -12.54 -4.79
CA VAL A 39 -2.40 -11.33 -4.72
C VAL A 39 -3.31 -11.41 -3.50
N ILE A 40 -3.41 -10.31 -2.78
CA ILE A 40 -4.23 -10.16 -1.57
C ILE A 40 -5.19 -9.01 -1.85
N VAL A 41 -6.46 -9.21 -1.53
CA VAL A 41 -7.47 -8.15 -1.55
C VAL A 41 -7.69 -7.73 -0.10
N MET A 42 -7.49 -6.44 0.18
CA MET A 42 -7.82 -5.89 1.49
C MET A 42 -9.31 -5.56 1.52
N PRO A 43 -10.10 -6.18 2.42
CA PRO A 43 -11.52 -5.90 2.51
C PRO A 43 -11.76 -4.47 2.99
N PRO A 44 -12.94 -3.88 2.69
CA PRO A 44 -13.31 -2.57 3.20
C PRO A 44 -13.24 -2.50 4.73
N THR A 45 -12.72 -1.39 5.25
CA THR A 45 -12.61 -1.13 6.68
C THR A 45 -13.98 -0.72 7.26
N GLY A 46 -14.37 -1.31 8.39
CA GLY A 46 -15.59 -0.93 9.11
C GLY A 46 -15.50 0.46 9.76
N GLY A 47 -16.65 1.08 10.06
CA GLY A 47 -16.71 2.49 10.48
C GLY A 47 -15.90 2.84 11.74
N ASN A 48 -15.92 1.99 12.78
CA ASN A 48 -15.14 2.24 14.00
C ASN A 48 -13.63 2.13 13.76
N THR A 49 -13.21 1.16 12.96
CA THR A 49 -11.80 0.98 12.57
C THR A 49 -11.37 2.16 11.71
N GLY A 50 -12.17 2.58 10.74
CA GLY A 50 -11.90 3.75 9.91
C GLY A 50 -11.79 5.05 10.72
N LYS A 51 -12.69 5.27 11.69
CA LYS A 51 -12.63 6.42 12.62
C LYS A 51 -11.33 6.45 13.42
N ARG A 52 -10.87 5.30 13.91
CA ARG A 52 -9.60 5.21 14.65
C ARG A 52 -8.40 5.41 13.72
N ASN A 53 -8.47 4.87 12.50
CA ASN A 53 -7.37 4.99 11.55
C ASN A 53 -7.14 6.45 11.14
N ILE A 54 -8.21 7.19 10.82
CA ILE A 54 -8.07 8.60 10.42
C ILE A 54 -7.54 9.49 11.56
N ASP A 55 -7.86 9.17 12.81
CA ASP A 55 -7.28 9.87 13.98
C ASP A 55 -5.77 9.64 14.07
N ILE A 56 -5.32 8.41 13.86
CA ILE A 56 -3.89 8.04 13.84
C ILE A 56 -3.17 8.71 12.66
N GLU A 57 -3.71 8.60 11.44
CA GLU A 57 -3.17 9.25 10.25
C GLU A 57 -3.06 10.77 10.46
N GLY A 58 -4.07 11.39 11.08
CA GLY A 58 -4.09 12.82 11.39
C GLY A 58 -2.99 13.24 12.38
N GLN A 59 -2.75 12.45 13.43
CA GLN A 59 -1.67 12.70 14.38
C GLN A 59 -0.29 12.59 13.71
N LEU A 60 -0.06 11.53 12.91
CA LEU A 60 1.19 11.32 12.19
C LEU A 60 1.46 12.47 11.19
N TRP A 61 0.43 12.87 10.44
CA TRP A 61 0.52 13.99 9.51
C TRP A 61 0.83 15.31 10.22
N LEU A 62 0.16 15.61 11.35
CA LEU A 62 0.39 16.85 12.09
C LEU A 62 1.82 16.92 12.63
N TRP A 63 2.31 15.83 13.22
CA TRP A 63 3.70 15.73 13.67
C TRP A 63 4.68 15.95 12.52
N ASN A 64 4.49 15.30 11.38
CA ASN A 64 5.37 15.46 10.23
C ASN A 64 5.32 16.88 9.65
N ARG A 65 4.14 17.51 9.63
CA ARG A 65 3.97 18.90 9.17
C ARG A 65 4.71 19.90 10.07
N GLN A 66 4.72 19.67 11.39
CA GLN A 66 5.43 20.52 12.34
C GLN A 66 6.94 20.35 12.26
N THR A 67 7.41 19.10 12.14
CA THR A 67 8.84 18.77 12.18
C THR A 67 9.52 18.87 10.81
N LYS A 68 8.76 18.74 9.71
CA LYS A 68 9.23 18.76 8.32
C LYS A 68 10.33 17.72 8.03
N LEU A 69 10.27 16.58 8.71
CA LEU A 69 11.29 15.54 8.62
C LEU A 69 11.08 14.59 7.43
N GLY A 70 9.90 14.57 6.82
CA GLY A 70 9.59 13.67 5.73
C GLY A 70 8.20 13.80 5.13
N VAL A 71 7.67 12.68 4.66
CA VAL A 71 6.39 12.55 3.95
C VAL A 71 5.57 11.43 4.58
N THR A 72 4.29 11.69 4.80
CA THR A 72 3.32 10.72 5.33
C THR A 72 2.42 10.20 4.23
N PHE A 73 2.03 8.94 4.33
CA PHE A 73 1.19 8.25 3.35
C PHE A 73 0.01 7.59 4.05
N ASN A 74 -1.14 7.63 3.40
CA ASN A 74 -2.39 7.07 3.92
C ASN A 74 -2.49 5.57 3.65
N SER A 75 -3.52 4.96 4.22
CA SER A 75 -3.87 3.55 4.08
C SER A 75 -4.06 3.04 2.64
N SER A 76 -4.14 3.89 1.61
CA SER A 76 -4.26 3.42 0.21
C SER A 76 -2.94 3.39 -0.55
N THR A 77 -1.86 3.90 0.04
CA THR A 77 -0.55 3.94 -0.63
C THR A 77 0.13 2.58 -0.52
N ALA A 78 0.57 2.01 -1.64
CA ALA A 78 1.34 0.77 -1.66
C ALA A 78 2.83 1.03 -1.94
N PHE A 79 3.70 0.27 -1.29
CA PHE A 79 5.16 0.34 -1.41
C PHE A 79 5.70 -0.96 -1.97
N ARG A 80 6.64 -0.87 -2.93
CA ARG A 80 7.43 -2.02 -3.40
C ARG A 80 8.61 -2.23 -2.44
N LEU A 81 8.54 -3.30 -1.65
CA LEU A 81 9.51 -3.64 -0.63
C LEU A 81 10.72 -4.39 -1.21
N PRO A 82 11.90 -4.34 -0.56
CA PRO A 82 13.11 -5.02 -1.05
C PRO A 82 12.98 -6.54 -1.20
N ASN A 83 12.05 -7.18 -0.48
CA ASN A 83 11.76 -8.61 -0.61
C ASN A 83 10.79 -8.93 -1.77
N GLY A 84 10.46 -7.95 -2.61
CA GLY A 84 9.54 -8.08 -3.74
C GLY A 84 8.07 -8.02 -3.36
N ALA A 85 7.70 -7.85 -2.09
CA ALA A 85 6.30 -7.64 -1.73
C ALA A 85 5.84 -6.22 -2.11
N ILE A 86 4.57 -6.08 -2.48
CA ILE A 86 3.89 -4.79 -2.58
C ILE A 86 2.85 -4.74 -1.46
N ARG A 87 3.01 -3.81 -0.53
CA ARG A 87 2.22 -3.71 0.71
C ARG A 87 1.72 -2.29 0.95
N SER A 88 0.54 -2.16 1.50
CA SER A 88 -0.13 -0.90 1.78
C SER A 88 -0.48 -0.85 3.27
N PRO A 89 0.40 -0.34 4.13
CA PRO A 89 0.12 -0.24 5.56
C PRO A 89 -0.98 0.78 5.84
N ASP A 90 -1.64 0.69 6.99
CA ASP A 90 -2.68 1.65 7.37
C ASP A 90 -2.19 3.09 7.57
N ALA A 91 -0.92 3.29 7.92
CA ALA A 91 -0.22 4.56 7.77
C ALA A 91 1.29 4.33 7.58
N ALA A 92 1.96 5.21 6.83
CA ALA A 92 3.41 5.15 6.67
C ALA A 92 4.06 6.54 6.69
N TRP A 93 5.35 6.56 7.04
CA TRP A 93 6.19 7.74 6.94
C TRP A 93 7.57 7.40 6.36
N VAL A 94 8.07 8.30 5.52
CA VAL A 94 9.37 8.20 4.87
C VAL A 94 10.10 9.52 5.10
N SER A 95 11.35 9.43 5.54
CA SER A 95 12.22 10.59 5.72
C SER A 95 12.41 11.37 4.42
N GLN A 96 12.52 12.70 4.53
CA GLN A 96 12.59 13.61 3.37
C GLN A 96 13.78 13.26 2.47
N LYS A 97 14.92 12.89 3.06
CA LYS A 97 16.12 12.47 2.35
C LYS A 97 15.85 11.25 1.47
N ARG A 98 15.13 10.24 1.97
CA ARG A 98 14.82 9.01 1.24
C ARG A 98 13.77 9.25 0.17
N TRP A 99 12.77 10.08 0.46
CA TRP A 99 11.77 10.48 -0.52
C TRP A 99 12.38 11.26 -1.70
N ASN A 100 13.22 12.26 -1.41
CA ASN A 100 13.88 13.07 -2.44
C ASN A 100 14.93 12.30 -3.26
N ALA A 101 15.36 11.12 -2.80
CA ALA A 101 16.27 10.26 -3.55
C ALA A 101 15.55 9.45 -4.63
N LEU A 102 14.21 9.39 -4.60
CA LEU A 102 13.41 8.76 -5.64
C LEU A 102 13.32 9.66 -6.88
N THR A 103 13.27 9.05 -8.06
CA THR A 103 12.92 9.78 -9.29
C THR A 103 11.44 10.19 -9.26
N PRO A 104 11.02 11.20 -10.05
CA PRO A 104 9.61 11.56 -10.16
C PRO A 104 8.71 10.38 -10.50
N GLU A 105 9.14 9.49 -11.41
CA GLU A 105 8.39 8.29 -11.79
C GLU A 105 8.25 7.29 -10.62
N GLN A 106 9.27 7.19 -9.77
CA GLN A 106 9.21 6.38 -8.56
C GLN A 106 8.31 6.99 -7.48
N GLN A 107 8.17 8.32 -7.45
CA GLN A 107 7.26 9.01 -6.53
C GLN A 107 5.78 8.89 -6.96
N GLU A 108 5.52 8.86 -8.27
CA GLU A 108 4.18 8.72 -8.86
C GLU A 108 3.69 7.26 -8.98
N SER A 109 4.56 6.28 -8.74
CA SER A 109 4.23 4.85 -8.76
C SER A 109 4.20 4.25 -7.35
N PHE A 110 4.26 2.92 -7.21
CA PHE A 110 4.49 2.29 -5.91
C PHE A 110 5.93 2.54 -5.47
N PRO A 111 6.19 3.39 -4.45
CA PRO A 111 7.54 3.81 -4.16
C PRO A 111 8.43 2.59 -3.85
N PRO A 112 9.58 2.42 -4.52
CA PRO A 112 10.42 1.23 -4.38
C PRO A 112 11.31 1.32 -3.14
N LEU A 113 10.69 1.49 -1.98
CA LEU A 113 11.36 1.59 -0.69
C LEU A 113 10.51 0.98 0.43
N CYS A 114 11.18 0.55 1.50
CA CYS A 114 10.51 0.27 2.78
C CYS A 114 10.34 1.58 3.56
N PRO A 115 9.13 1.96 4.02
CA PRO A 115 8.97 3.14 4.87
C PRO A 115 9.85 3.10 6.12
N ASP A 116 10.23 4.27 6.62
CA ASP A 116 11.00 4.40 7.87
C ASP A 116 10.12 4.10 9.09
N PHE A 117 8.81 4.36 8.97
CA PHE A 117 7.80 4.02 9.97
C PHE A 117 6.55 3.50 9.27
N VAL A 118 5.94 2.46 9.84
CA VAL A 118 4.65 1.90 9.43
C VAL A 118 3.79 1.67 10.65
N LEU A 119 2.47 1.79 10.47
CA LEU A 119 1.47 1.43 11.46
C LEU A 119 0.39 0.57 10.81
N GLU A 120 -0.03 -0.45 11.53
CA GLU A 120 -1.19 -1.28 11.19
C GLU A 120 -2.18 -1.25 12.34
N LEU A 121 -3.43 -0.91 12.04
CA LEU A 121 -4.49 -0.88 13.03
C LEU A 121 -5.22 -2.24 13.01
N ARG A 122 -5.06 -3.01 14.10
CA ARG A 122 -5.83 -4.25 14.25
C ARG A 122 -7.32 -3.95 14.28
N SER A 123 -8.07 -4.60 13.38
CA SER A 123 -9.52 -4.57 13.29
C SER A 123 -10.23 -5.44 14.33
#